data_AF-A0A954C1M2-F1
#
_entry.id   AF-A0A954C1M2-F1
#
_cell.length_a   1.000
_cell.length_b   1.000
_cell.length_c   1.000
_cell.angle_alpha   90.00
_cell.angle_beta   90.00
_cell.angle_gamma   90.00
#
_symmetry.space_group_name_H-M   'P 1'
#
loop_
_entity.id
_entity.type
_entity.pdbx_description
1 polymer ?
#
loop_
_entity_poly.entity_id
_entity_poly.type
_entity_poly.pdbx_seq_one_letter_code
_entity_poly.pdbx_strand_id
1 'polypeptide(L)'
;MAVPSSYQSMLNDFDKATFFTLTSGTDKEMGLKPDDFDSLPEFKHADVRIVDKVELTESEARLLIEKFIWALENGEANVGTACFFPHHAIRLEKGERKLDILVCFMCHNYHVYPDGGRNNARLNFSGGIEIAWRDIVARHSLRDVSAES
;
A
#
# COMPACT_ATOMS: atom_id res chain seq x y z
N MET A 1 12.71 0.80 -13.39
CA MET A 1 11.37 0.29 -13.75
C MET A 1 11.07 -0.89 -12.84
N ALA A 2 10.35 -0.76 -11.73
CA ALA A 2 9.09 -0.02 -11.47
C ALA A 2 7.91 -0.61 -12.27
N VAL A 3 6.75 -0.78 -11.60
CA VAL A 3 5.44 -1.27 -12.08
C VAL A 3 5.44 -1.81 -13.53
N PRO A 4 5.13 -3.10 -13.78
CA PRO A 4 5.18 -3.67 -15.12
C PRO A 4 4.47 -2.76 -16.14
N SER A 5 5.05 -2.60 -17.33
CA SER A 5 4.54 -1.66 -18.36
C SER A 5 3.06 -1.85 -18.68
N SER A 6 2.56 -3.09 -18.58
CA SER A 6 1.14 -3.44 -18.73
C SER A 6 0.21 -2.84 -17.67
N TYR A 7 0.75 -2.39 -16.54
CA TYR A 7 0.03 -1.80 -15.39
C TYR A 7 0.37 -0.32 -15.17
N GLN A 8 1.35 0.25 -15.89
CA GLN A 8 1.66 1.68 -15.79
C GLN A 8 0.46 2.56 -16.20
N SER A 9 -0.35 2.09 -17.16
CA SER A 9 -1.57 2.80 -17.53
C SER A 9 -2.56 2.91 -16.38
N MET A 10 -2.57 1.95 -15.44
CA MET A 10 -3.47 1.98 -14.28
C MET A 10 -3.12 3.07 -13.27
N LEU A 11 -1.87 3.57 -13.26
CA LEU A 11 -1.51 4.75 -12.46
C LEU A 11 -2.17 6.02 -13.01
N ASN A 12 -2.48 6.04 -14.32
CA ASN A 12 -3.08 7.20 -14.98
C ASN A 12 -4.58 7.04 -15.22
N ASP A 13 -5.09 5.81 -15.28
CA ASP A 13 -6.47 5.49 -15.60
C ASP A 13 -6.93 4.26 -14.81
N PHE A 14 -7.78 4.48 -13.81
CA PHE A 14 -8.39 3.48 -12.95
C PHE A 14 -9.87 3.81 -12.77
N ASP A 15 -10.70 2.79 -12.56
CA ASP A 15 -12.13 2.96 -12.30
C ASP A 15 -12.39 3.17 -10.80
N LYS A 16 -11.53 2.60 -9.95
CA LYS A 16 -11.66 2.65 -8.49
C LYS A 16 -10.29 2.62 -7.81
N ALA A 17 -10.18 3.37 -6.72
CA ALA A 17 -9.04 3.34 -5.82
C ALA A 17 -9.50 3.09 -4.38
N THR A 18 -8.87 2.13 -3.70
CA THR A 18 -9.16 1.82 -2.29
C THR A 18 -7.88 1.90 -1.48
N PHE A 19 -7.94 2.62 -0.36
CA PHE A 19 -6.88 2.64 0.64
C PHE A 19 -7.17 1.61 1.73
N PHE A 20 -6.16 0.89 2.17
CA PHE A 20 -6.24 -0.11 3.22
C PHE A 20 -5.26 0.24 4.33
N THR A 21 -5.73 0.17 5.57
CA THR A 21 -4.89 0.04 6.75
C THR A 21 -4.64 -1.45 6.97
N LEU A 22 -3.40 -1.83 7.23
CA LEU A 22 -2.93 -3.20 7.34
C LEU A 22 -2.19 -3.42 8.66
N THR A 23 -2.23 -4.64 9.19
CA THR A 23 -1.36 -5.11 10.28
C THR A 23 -0.59 -6.34 9.80
N SER A 24 0.63 -6.52 10.31
CA SER A 24 1.46 -7.65 9.90
C SER A 24 1.01 -8.92 10.64
N GLY A 25 0.90 -10.05 9.93
CA GLY A 25 0.56 -11.33 10.56
C GLY A 25 1.62 -11.84 11.55
N THR A 26 2.81 -11.22 11.58
CA THR A 26 3.86 -11.45 12.57
C THR A 26 3.63 -10.72 13.89
N ASP A 27 2.62 -9.86 13.99
CA ASP A 27 2.24 -9.16 15.21
C ASP A 27 1.59 -10.14 16.19
N LYS A 28 2.41 -10.98 16.84
CA LYS A 28 2.06 -11.70 18.08
C LYS A 28 1.80 -10.74 19.25
N GLU A 29 1.91 -9.42 19.05
CA GLU A 29 1.92 -8.41 20.11
C GLU A 29 0.63 -7.60 20.26
N MET A 30 -0.33 -7.64 19.33
CA MET A 30 -1.51 -6.77 19.46
C MET A 30 -2.69 -7.35 20.26
N GLY A 31 -2.64 -8.62 20.70
CA GLY A 31 -3.77 -9.23 21.45
C GLY A 31 -5.08 -9.31 20.66
N LEU A 32 -5.07 -9.03 19.36
CA LEU A 32 -6.22 -9.05 18.45
C LEU A 32 -6.45 -10.49 17.98
N LYS A 33 -7.69 -10.97 18.08
CA LYS A 33 -8.02 -12.37 17.76
C LYS A 33 -8.09 -12.55 16.24
N PRO A 34 -7.74 -13.74 15.72
CA PRO A 34 -7.85 -14.05 14.29
C PRO A 34 -9.24 -13.76 13.69
N ASP A 35 -10.29 -13.83 14.51
CA ASP A 35 -11.69 -13.66 14.10
C ASP A 35 -12.15 -12.19 14.06
N ASP A 36 -11.30 -11.24 14.50
CA ASP A 36 -11.60 -9.80 14.51
C ASP A 36 -11.38 -9.13 13.14
N PHE A 37 -10.96 -9.90 12.13
CA PHE A 37 -10.60 -9.40 10.80
C PHE A 37 -11.22 -10.26 9.71
N ASP A 38 -11.66 -9.63 8.63
CA ASP A 38 -11.99 -10.34 7.41
C ASP A 38 -10.73 -11.08 6.92
N SER A 39 -10.75 -12.40 6.94
CA SER A 39 -9.75 -13.22 6.26
C SER A 39 -9.93 -13.02 4.76
N LEU A 40 -9.32 -11.99 4.19
CA LEU A 40 -9.46 -11.72 2.77
C LEU A 40 -8.39 -12.48 1.98
N PRO A 41 -8.78 -13.21 0.92
CA PRO A 41 -7.85 -13.75 -0.07
C PRO A 41 -6.99 -12.68 -0.77
N GLU A 42 -7.32 -11.41 -0.56
CA GLU A 42 -6.94 -10.26 -1.36
C GLU A 42 -5.49 -9.79 -1.18
N PHE A 43 -4.84 -10.11 -0.06
CA PHE A 43 -3.41 -9.82 0.18
C PHE A 43 -2.63 -11.07 0.62
N LYS A 44 -3.06 -12.27 0.17
CA LYS A 44 -2.40 -13.56 0.46
C LYS A 44 -0.90 -13.59 0.17
N HIS A 45 -0.40 -12.64 -0.63
CA HIS A 45 0.99 -12.52 -1.03
C HIS A 45 1.89 -11.79 -0.01
N ALA A 46 1.32 -11.14 1.02
CA ALA A 46 2.06 -10.26 1.93
C ALA A 46 1.92 -10.58 3.43
N ASP A 47 1.29 -11.70 3.82
CA ASP A 47 1.08 -12.11 5.22
C ASP A 47 0.56 -10.97 6.12
N VAL A 48 -0.41 -10.21 5.61
CA VAL A 48 -0.99 -9.03 6.27
C VAL A 48 -2.50 -9.17 6.42
N ARG A 49 -3.06 -8.46 7.40
CA ARG A 49 -4.51 -8.40 7.64
C ARG A 49 -5.01 -6.99 7.40
N ILE A 50 -6.23 -6.86 6.88
CA ILE A 50 -6.87 -5.56 6.68
C ILE A 50 -7.50 -5.12 8.00
N VAL A 51 -7.05 -3.99 8.51
CA VAL A 51 -7.57 -3.34 9.71
C VAL A 51 -8.72 -2.41 9.34
N ASP A 52 -8.56 -1.64 8.28
CA ASP A 52 -9.57 -0.70 7.82
C ASP A 52 -9.45 -0.50 6.31
N LYS A 53 -10.50 0.01 5.67
CA LYS A 53 -10.45 0.38 4.26
C LYS A 53 -11.41 1.50 3.93
N VAL A 54 -11.02 2.32 2.97
CA VAL A 54 -11.86 3.38 2.43
C VAL A 54 -11.68 3.49 0.93
N GLU A 55 -12.81 3.69 0.23
CA GLU A 55 -12.77 4.06 -1.18
C GLU A 55 -12.36 5.53 -1.29
N LEU A 56 -11.30 5.78 -2.05
CA LEU A 56 -10.78 7.12 -2.23
C LEU A 56 -11.58 7.88 -3.27
N THR A 57 -11.78 9.17 -3.04
CA THR A 57 -12.16 10.09 -4.12
C THR A 57 -11.06 10.13 -5.18
N GLU A 58 -11.40 10.55 -6.40
CA GLU A 58 -10.42 10.65 -7.48
C GLU A 58 -9.25 11.58 -7.09
N SER A 59 -9.51 12.73 -6.48
CA SER A 59 -8.46 13.68 -6.09
C SER A 59 -7.51 13.13 -5.03
N GLU A 60 -8.02 12.38 -4.05
CA GLU A 60 -7.23 11.70 -3.03
C GLU A 60 -6.35 10.61 -3.65
N ALA A 61 -6.93 9.78 -4.52
CA ALA A 61 -6.21 8.75 -5.23
C ALA A 61 -5.09 9.34 -6.09
N ARG A 62 -5.37 10.42 -6.83
CA ARG A 62 -4.39 11.12 -7.67
C ARG A 62 -3.25 11.67 -6.84
N LEU A 63 -3.52 12.30 -5.69
CA LEU A 63 -2.48 12.80 -4.80
C LEU A 63 -1.52 11.69 -4.36
N LEU A 64 -2.04 10.53 -3.92
CA LEU A 64 -1.21 9.40 -3.52
C LEU A 64 -0.41 8.82 -4.69
N ILE A 65 -1.05 8.65 -5.85
CA ILE A 65 -0.40 8.12 -7.05
C ILE A 65 0.69 9.06 -7.55
N GLU A 66 0.48 10.38 -7.53
CA GLU A 66 1.51 11.37 -7.90
C GLU A 66 2.73 11.28 -6.98
N LYS A 67 2.53 11.13 -5.66
CA LYS A 67 3.65 10.91 -4.72
C LYS A 67 4.35 9.57 -4.98
N PHE A 68 3.58 8.54 -5.32
CA PHE A 68 4.13 7.26 -5.69
C PHE A 68 4.97 7.36 -6.98
N ILE A 69 4.45 7.95 -8.05
CA ILE A 69 5.18 8.18 -9.32
C ILE A 69 6.42 9.03 -9.08
N TRP A 70 6.30 10.13 -8.34
CA TRP A 70 7.45 10.96 -8.00
C TRP A 70 8.53 10.15 -7.28
N ALA A 71 8.14 9.30 -6.33
CA ALA A 71 9.05 8.39 -5.65
C ALA A 71 9.69 7.39 -6.64
N LEU A 72 8.91 6.82 -7.57
CA LEU A 72 9.39 5.93 -8.63
C LEU A 72 10.49 6.56 -9.50
N GLU A 73 10.36 7.85 -9.80
CA GLU A 73 11.24 8.58 -10.70
C GLU A 73 12.49 9.15 -10.00
N ASN A 74 12.36 9.53 -8.72
CA ASN A 74 13.36 10.37 -8.04
C ASN A 74 14.06 9.68 -6.87
N GLY A 75 13.53 8.58 -6.34
CA GLY A 75 14.10 8.05 -5.11
C GLY A 75 15.37 7.21 -5.36
N GLU A 76 16.24 7.21 -4.35
CA GLU A 76 17.54 6.54 -4.40
C GLU A 76 17.40 5.04 -4.10
N ALA A 77 18.10 4.21 -4.86
CA ALA A 77 18.16 2.77 -4.62
C ALA A 77 18.89 2.48 -3.29
N ASN A 78 18.15 2.44 -2.18
CA ASN A 78 18.74 2.11 -0.89
C ASN A 78 18.78 0.59 -0.70
N VAL A 79 19.97 -0.02 -0.76
CA VAL A 79 20.17 -1.49 -0.75
C VAL A 79 20.05 -2.14 0.64
N GLY A 80 19.67 -1.38 1.67
CA GLY A 80 20.08 -1.69 3.05
C GLY A 80 19.06 -2.26 4.03
N THR A 81 17.74 -2.26 3.78
CA THR A 81 16.76 -2.63 4.82
C THR A 81 15.97 -3.89 4.47
N ALA A 82 16.19 -4.95 5.26
CA ALA A 82 15.53 -6.26 5.11
C ALA A 82 14.07 -6.29 5.61
N CYS A 83 13.60 -5.20 6.22
CA CYS A 83 12.26 -5.10 6.80
C CYS A 83 11.21 -4.68 5.76
N PHE A 84 10.07 -5.37 5.75
CA PHE A 84 8.88 -4.97 5.03
C PHE A 84 7.64 -5.29 5.89
N PHE A 85 7.25 -4.34 6.73
CA PHE A 85 6.07 -4.40 7.60
C PHE A 85 5.05 -3.40 7.05
N PRO A 86 4.18 -3.84 6.12
CA PRO A 86 3.27 -2.92 5.47
C PRO A 86 2.08 -2.63 6.39
N HIS A 87 1.90 -1.36 6.70
CA HIS A 87 0.76 -0.86 7.47
C HIS A 87 -0.30 -0.23 6.59
N HIS A 88 0.02 0.03 5.33
CA HIS A 88 -0.88 0.68 4.41
C HIS A 88 -0.75 0.08 3.00
N ALA A 89 -1.84 0.07 2.26
CA ALA A 89 -1.84 -0.26 0.85
C ALA A 89 -2.85 0.57 0.05
N ILE A 90 -2.60 0.71 -1.24
CA ILE A 90 -3.53 1.26 -2.22
C ILE A 90 -3.79 0.18 -3.26
N ARG A 91 -5.07 -0.07 -3.56
CA ARG A 91 -5.50 -0.87 -4.69
C ARG A 91 -6.09 0.02 -5.75
N LEU A 92 -5.60 -0.11 -6.98
CA LEU A 92 -6.22 0.46 -8.18
C LEU A 92 -6.91 -0.66 -8.97
N GLU A 93 -8.14 -0.44 -9.39
CA GLU A 93 -8.92 -1.40 -10.18
C GLU A 93 -9.28 -0.77 -11.54
N LYS A 94 -9.08 -1.52 -12.63
CA LYS A 94 -9.47 -1.14 -14.00
C LYS A 94 -10.06 -2.35 -14.71
N GLY A 95 -11.38 -2.39 -14.86
CA GLY A 95 -12.09 -3.61 -15.23
C GLY A 95 -11.77 -4.76 -14.27
N GLU A 96 -11.27 -5.88 -14.81
CA GLU A 96 -10.89 -7.05 -14.00
C GLU A 96 -9.47 -6.96 -13.43
N ARG A 97 -8.68 -5.95 -13.84
CA ARG A 97 -7.28 -5.81 -13.44
C ARG A 97 -7.15 -5.10 -12.11
N LYS A 98 -6.17 -5.53 -11.31
CA LYS A 98 -5.85 -4.94 -10.00
C LYS A 98 -4.38 -4.61 -9.90
N LEU A 99 -4.07 -3.49 -9.27
CA LEU A 99 -2.71 -3.11 -8.93
C LEU A 99 -2.66 -2.75 -7.45
N ASP A 100 -2.02 -3.60 -6.67
CA ASP A 100 -1.81 -3.37 -5.25
C ASP A 100 -0.43 -2.78 -5.00
N ILE A 101 -0.39 -1.69 -4.25
CA ILE A 101 0.83 -0.99 -3.84
C ILE A 101 0.86 -1.01 -2.32
N LEU A 102 1.73 -1.83 -1.74
CA LEU A 102 1.91 -1.95 -0.30
C LEU A 102 3.11 -1.12 0.13
N VAL A 103 2.98 -0.47 1.28
CA VAL A 103 3.96 0.48 1.79
C VAL A 103 4.47 0.02 3.16
N CYS A 104 5.77 -0.21 3.28
CA CYS A 104 6.40 -0.47 4.57
C CYS A 104 6.50 0.81 5.39
N PHE A 105 6.02 0.76 6.63
CA PHE A 105 6.09 1.89 7.54
C PHE A 105 7.54 2.25 7.94
N MET A 106 8.36 1.25 8.29
CA MET A 106 9.68 1.55 8.88
C MET A 106 10.73 2.03 7.88
N CYS A 107 10.71 1.48 6.66
CA CYS A 107 11.76 1.74 5.67
C CYS A 107 11.25 2.50 4.46
N HIS A 108 9.94 2.81 4.40
CA HIS A 108 9.30 3.47 3.26
C HIS A 108 9.56 2.75 1.93
N ASN A 109 9.81 1.44 1.98
CA ASN A 109 9.89 0.60 0.80
C ASN A 109 8.49 0.23 0.34
N TYR A 110 8.34 -0.05 -0.95
CA TYR A 110 7.09 -0.42 -1.59
C TYR A 110 7.19 -1.77 -2.26
N HIS A 111 6.12 -2.56 -2.15
CA HIS A 111 5.91 -3.74 -2.98
C HIS A 111 4.70 -3.52 -3.88
N VAL A 112 4.82 -3.91 -5.14
CA VAL A 112 3.73 -3.85 -6.13
C VAL A 112 3.28 -5.27 -6.47
N TYR A 113 1.97 -5.52 -6.51
CA TYR A 113 1.37 -6.80 -6.87
C TYR A 113 0.31 -6.60 -7.95
N PRO A 114 0.62 -6.93 -9.21
CA PRO A 114 -0.33 -6.91 -10.31
C PRO A 114 -1.23 -8.16 -10.26
N ASP A 115 -2.54 -7.97 -10.36
CA ASP A 115 -3.59 -9.00 -10.31
C ASP A 115 -3.45 -9.97 -9.11
N GLY A 116 -2.96 -9.47 -7.97
CA GLY A 116 -2.69 -10.26 -6.78
C GLY A 116 -1.56 -11.29 -6.93
N GLY A 117 -0.92 -11.34 -8.09
CA GLY A 117 0.21 -12.21 -8.39
C GLY A 117 1.52 -11.70 -7.76
N ARG A 118 2.39 -12.64 -7.39
CA ARG A 118 3.68 -12.38 -6.74
C ARG A 118 4.75 -11.90 -7.74
N ASN A 119 4.48 -10.82 -8.46
CA ASN A 119 5.49 -10.09 -9.23
C ASN A 119 6.04 -8.98 -8.35
N ASN A 120 6.93 -9.36 -7.41
CA ASN A 120 7.50 -8.44 -6.45
C ASN A 120 8.46 -7.48 -7.16
N ALA A 121 7.98 -6.30 -7.55
CA ALA A 121 8.86 -5.16 -7.73
C ALA A 121 9.05 -4.54 -6.33
N ARG A 122 10.26 -4.68 -5.78
CA ARG A 122 10.68 -3.92 -4.59
C ARG A 122 11.24 -2.59 -5.06
N LEU A 123 10.73 -1.51 -4.50
CA LEU A 123 11.25 -0.18 -4.77
C LEU A 123 11.43 0.55 -3.45
N ASN A 124 12.62 1.08 -3.26
CA ASN A 124 13.03 1.69 -2.00
C ASN A 124 13.12 3.18 -2.25
N PHE A 125 12.26 3.98 -1.62
CA PHE A 125 12.24 5.42 -1.85
C PHE A 125 11.95 6.20 -0.56
N SER A 126 12.76 7.23 -0.29
CA SER A 126 12.40 8.32 0.62
C SER A 126 11.69 9.41 -0.19
N GLY A 127 10.44 9.77 0.12
CA GLY A 127 9.71 10.65 -0.81
C GLY A 127 8.34 11.21 -0.45
N GLY A 128 8.09 11.65 0.78
CA GLY A 128 6.96 12.55 1.11
C GLY A 128 5.53 11.99 0.95
N ILE A 129 5.39 10.78 0.41
CA ILE A 129 4.19 9.94 0.46
C ILE A 129 3.70 9.70 1.89
N GLU A 130 4.61 9.77 2.87
CA GLU A 130 4.29 9.73 4.29
C GLU A 130 3.40 10.90 4.74
N ILE A 131 3.39 12.02 4.02
CA ILE A 131 2.51 13.14 4.33
C ILE A 131 1.13 12.87 3.73
N ALA A 132 1.10 12.41 2.47
CA ALA A 132 -0.14 12.17 1.75
C ALA A 132 -1.01 11.06 2.40
N TRP A 133 -0.41 9.95 2.83
CA TRP A 133 -1.18 8.88 3.47
C TRP A 133 -1.71 9.26 4.88
N ARG A 134 -1.03 10.14 5.62
CA ARG A 134 -1.40 10.57 6.98
C ARG A 134 -2.58 11.50 6.90
N ASP A 135 -2.61 12.33 5.87
CA ASP A 135 -3.76 13.15 5.51
C ASP A 135 -4.99 12.26 5.22
N ILE A 136 -4.83 11.16 4.46
CA ILE A 136 -5.92 10.20 4.22
C ILE A 136 -6.39 9.53 5.51
N VAL A 137 -5.48 8.99 6.31
CA VAL A 137 -5.81 8.35 7.59
C VAL A 137 -6.56 9.32 8.51
N ALA A 138 -6.09 10.56 8.63
CA ALA A 138 -6.73 11.59 9.44
C ALA A 138 -8.11 12.00 8.90
N ARG A 139 -8.23 12.23 7.58
CA ARG A 139 -9.51 12.65 6.94
C ARG A 139 -10.60 11.62 7.08
N HIS A 140 -10.25 10.34 6.94
CA HIS A 140 -11.20 9.23 6.98
C HIS A 140 -11.33 8.61 8.38
N SER A 141 -10.65 9.16 9.38
CA SER A 141 -10.64 8.63 10.76
C SER A 141 -10.28 7.14 10.81
N LEU A 142 -9.38 6.71 9.92
CA LEU A 142 -8.91 5.33 9.87
C LEU A 142 -8.04 5.04 11.08
N ARG A 143 -7.99 3.77 11.48
CA ARG A 143 -7.06 3.33 12.51
C ARG A 143 -5.61 3.61 12.06
N ASP A 144 -4.88 4.35 12.88
CA ASP A 144 -3.45 4.61 12.66
C ASP A 144 -2.61 3.56 13.40
N VAL A 145 -2.46 2.41 12.74
CA VAL A 145 -1.62 1.30 13.20
C VAL A 145 -0.12 1.64 13.22
N SER A 146 0.27 2.79 12.67
CA SER A 146 1.67 3.24 12.66
C SER A 146 2.08 3.95 13.96
N ALA A 147 1.10 4.40 14.75
CA ALA A 147 1.33 5.03 16.05
C ALA A 147 1.35 4.01 17.22
N GLU A 148 1.00 2.75 16.96
CA GLU A 148 0.84 1.70 17.98
C GLU A 148 2.08 0.80 18.16
N SER A 149 3.16 1.04 17.41
CA SER A 149 4.41 0.26 17.39
C SER A 149 5.59 0.98 18.04
#